data_AF-A0A7J2U1E0-F1
#
_entry.id   AF-A0A7J2U1E0-F1
#
_cell.length_a   1.000
_cell.length_b   1.000
_cell.length_c   1.000
_cell.angle_alpha   90.00
_cell.angle_beta   90.00
_cell.angle_gamma   90.00
#
_symmetry.space_group_name_H-M   'P 1'
#
loop_
_entity.id
_entity.type
_entity.pdbx_description
1 polymer ?
#
loop_
_entity_poly.entity_id
_entity_poly.type
_entity_poly.pdbx_seq_one_letter_code
_entity_poly.pdbx_strand_id
1 'polypeptide(L)'
;MSVRELDVLKSVVELLEAMARYIDGVADLEIRYGKSFEEISKEVLSPSTLLEFSKKLSPELFAKLMSILLRLATSGERMRDVWRMPAEEKKKVASEVKSIAEDLKSLLRDIEVYAR
;
A
#
# COMPACT_ATOMS: atom_id res chain seq x y z
N MET A 1 25.25 -21.37 15.59
CA MET A 1 24.18 -20.87 14.72
C MET A 1 24.64 -21.00 13.28
N SER A 2 23.87 -21.67 12.43
CA SER A 2 24.20 -21.84 11.01
C SER A 2 23.94 -20.56 10.21
N VAL A 3 24.53 -20.45 9.02
CA VAL A 3 24.25 -19.33 8.08
C VAL A 3 22.76 -19.23 7.77
N ARG A 4 22.09 -20.38 7.62
CA ARG A 4 20.64 -20.47 7.39
C ARG A 4 19.83 -19.85 8.53
N GLU A 5 20.19 -20.13 9.78
CA GLU A 5 19.51 -19.58 10.96
C GLU A 5 19.70 -18.05 11.04
N LEU A 6 20.91 -17.57 10.72
CA LEU A 6 21.21 -16.14 10.65
C LEU A 6 20.35 -15.41 9.60
N ASP A 7 20.22 -15.98 8.40
CA ASP A 7 19.45 -15.35 7.32
C ASP A 7 17.95 -15.25 7.66
N VAL A 8 17.38 -16.27 8.30
CA VAL A 8 15.99 -16.23 8.79
C VAL A 8 15.81 -15.10 9.81
N LEU A 9 16.72 -14.99 10.79
CA LEU A 9 16.64 -13.93 11.80
C LEU A 9 16.76 -12.54 11.19
N LYS A 10 17.61 -12.34 10.18
CA LYS A 10 17.71 -11.07 9.45
C LYS A 10 16.39 -10.70 8.77
N SER A 11 15.75 -11.63 8.07
CA SER A 11 14.45 -11.37 7.45
C SER A 11 13.36 -11.05 8.49
N VAL A 12 13.41 -11.68 9.68
CA VAL A 12 12.49 -11.33 10.78
C VAL A 12 12.76 -9.92 11.30
N VAL A 13 14.02 -9.52 11.46
CA VAL A 13 14.38 -8.14 11.85
C VAL A 13 13.85 -7.13 10.83
N GLU A 14 14.10 -7.34 9.54
CA GLU A 14 13.60 -6.45 8.47
C GLU A 14 12.07 -6.32 8.48
N LEU A 15 11.35 -7.44 8.72
CA LEU A 15 9.90 -7.45 8.86
C LEU A 15 9.45 -6.61 10.07
N LEU A 16 10.06 -6.82 11.24
CA LEU A 16 9.70 -6.09 12.46
C LEU A 16 9.92 -4.59 12.30
N GLU A 17 11.03 -4.18 11.68
CA GLU A 17 11.29 -2.77 11.39
C GLU A 17 10.29 -2.17 10.40
N ALA A 18 9.91 -2.92 9.37
CA ALA A 18 8.89 -2.48 8.42
C ALA A 18 7.51 -2.34 9.08
N MET A 19 7.14 -3.28 9.95
CA MET A 19 5.91 -3.21 10.73
C MET A 19 5.90 -2.02 11.68
N ALA A 20 7.00 -1.77 12.39
CA ALA A 20 7.13 -0.63 13.30
C ALA A 20 6.92 0.69 12.55
N ARG A 21 7.58 0.89 11.39
CA ARG A 21 7.39 2.08 10.55
C ARG A 21 5.96 2.24 10.05
N TYR A 22 5.31 1.14 9.68
CA TYR A 22 3.92 1.18 9.24
C TYR A 22 2.97 1.60 10.38
N ILE A 23 3.10 0.98 11.55
CA ILE A 23 2.26 1.28 12.71
C ILE A 23 2.45 2.73 13.17
N ASP A 24 3.70 3.20 13.25
CA ASP A 24 4.03 4.58 13.61
C ASP A 24 3.40 5.59 12.63
N GLY A 25 3.55 5.36 11.33
CA GLY A 25 2.93 6.21 10.31
C GLY A 25 1.39 6.20 10.35
N VAL A 26 0.77 5.07 10.69
CA VAL A 26 -0.68 5.00 10.91
C VAL A 26 -1.07 5.81 12.14
N ALA A 27 -0.37 5.65 13.25
CA ALA A 27 -0.64 6.39 14.49
C ALA A 27 -0.52 7.91 14.27
N ASP A 28 0.50 8.37 13.54
CA ASP A 28 0.66 9.78 13.17
C ASP A 28 -0.54 10.33 12.38
N LEU A 29 -1.12 9.53 11.48
CA LEU A 29 -2.33 9.91 10.75
C LEU A 29 -3.54 10.00 11.69
N GLU A 30 -3.72 9.01 12.55
CA GLU A 30 -4.83 9.00 13.51
C GLU A 30 -4.78 10.19 14.46
N ILE A 31 -3.59 10.49 15.00
CA ILE A 31 -3.35 11.67 15.86
C ILE A 31 -3.65 12.97 15.10
N ARG A 32 -3.18 13.08 13.85
CA ARG A 32 -3.36 14.29 13.03
C ARG A 32 -4.82 14.58 12.70
N TYR A 33 -5.59 13.54 12.40
CA TYR A 33 -6.98 13.69 11.96
C TYR A 33 -8.01 13.45 13.07
N GLY A 34 -7.58 12.99 14.25
CA GLY A 34 -8.45 12.69 15.39
C GLY A 34 -9.45 11.56 15.11
N LYS A 35 -9.14 10.66 14.19
CA LYS A 35 -9.98 9.55 13.73
C LYS A 35 -9.15 8.28 13.61
N SER A 36 -9.76 7.12 13.77
CA SER A 36 -9.09 5.86 13.48
C SER A 36 -8.74 5.75 11.98
N PHE A 37 -7.71 4.98 11.66
CA PHE A 37 -7.30 4.71 10.29
C PHE A 37 -8.42 4.04 9.49
N GLU A 38 -9.23 3.21 10.16
CA GLU A 38 -10.42 2.62 9.56
C GLU A 38 -11.41 3.69 9.10
N GLU A 39 -11.74 4.66 9.95
CA GLU A 39 -12.63 5.77 9.60
C GLU A 39 -12.04 6.62 8.45
N ILE A 40 -10.76 6.98 8.55
CA ILE A 40 -10.05 7.75 7.50
C ILE A 40 -10.12 7.01 6.16
N SER A 41 -9.81 5.72 6.16
CA SER A 41 -9.82 4.90 4.94
C SER A 41 -11.22 4.80 4.32
N LYS A 42 -12.27 4.62 5.14
CA LYS A 42 -13.67 4.57 4.68
C LYS A 42 -14.11 5.90 4.08
N GLU A 43 -13.72 7.03 4.66
CA GLU A 43 -14.04 8.36 4.13
C GLU A 43 -13.36 8.61 2.79
N VAL A 44 -12.06 8.29 2.68
CA VAL A 44 -11.27 8.44 1.45
C VAL A 44 -11.80 7.56 0.32
N LEU A 45 -12.23 6.34 0.64
CA LEU A 45 -12.75 5.37 -0.34
C LEU A 45 -14.27 5.45 -0.51
N SER A 46 -14.95 6.42 0.10
CA SER A 46 -16.39 6.58 -0.05
C SER A 46 -16.76 7.00 -1.48
N PRO A 47 -17.94 6.59 -2.00
CA PRO A 47 -18.37 6.96 -3.35
C PRO A 47 -18.39 8.47 -3.59
N SER A 48 -18.77 9.26 -2.58
CA SER A 48 -18.77 10.72 -2.65
C SER A 48 -17.36 11.29 -2.81
N THR A 49 -16.38 10.78 -2.05
CA THR A 49 -14.99 11.26 -2.15
C THR A 49 -14.37 10.85 -3.47
N LEU A 50 -14.62 9.63 -3.94
CA LEU A 50 -14.15 9.17 -5.25
C LEU A 50 -14.74 10.01 -6.39
N LEU A 51 -16.02 10.39 -6.29
CA LEU A 51 -16.65 11.31 -7.26
C LEU A 51 -16.02 12.70 -7.23
N GLU A 52 -15.63 13.20 -6.05
CA GLU A 52 -14.90 14.46 -5.96
C GLU A 52 -13.50 14.36 -6.57
N PHE A 53 -12.81 13.24 -6.40
CA PHE A 53 -11.54 12.99 -7.09
C PHE A 53 -11.70 12.96 -8.61
N SER A 54 -12.76 12.35 -9.13
CA SER A 54 -12.99 12.30 -10.59
C SER A 54 -13.27 13.67 -11.20
N LYS A 55 -13.74 14.64 -10.40
CA LYS A 55 -13.93 16.03 -10.84
C LYS A 55 -12.66 16.87 -10.76
N LYS A 56 -11.76 16.53 -9.84
CA LYS A 56 -10.53 17.30 -9.55
C LYS A 56 -9.31 16.80 -10.28
N LEU A 57 -9.27 15.53 -10.64
CA LEU A 57 -8.17 14.91 -11.37
C LEU A 57 -8.49 14.84 -12.86
N SER A 58 -7.45 14.79 -13.69
CA SER A 58 -7.65 14.42 -15.10
C SER A 58 -8.21 12.99 -15.20
N PRO A 59 -8.96 12.66 -16.26
CA PRO A 59 -9.46 11.30 -16.48
C PRO A 59 -8.37 10.24 -16.38
N GLU A 60 -7.17 10.53 -16.86
CA GLU A 60 -6.01 9.64 -16.85
C GLU A 60 -5.50 9.39 -15.42
N LEU A 61 -5.38 10.44 -14.62
CA LEU A 61 -4.93 10.34 -13.22
C LEU A 61 -5.96 9.60 -12.36
N PHE A 62 -7.25 9.89 -12.58
CA PHE A 62 -8.33 9.19 -11.88
C PHE A 62 -8.38 7.70 -12.27
N ALA A 63 -8.25 7.38 -13.56
CA ALA A 63 -8.18 5.99 -14.02
C ALA A 63 -6.97 5.25 -13.40
N LYS A 64 -5.81 5.90 -13.31
CA LYS A 64 -4.60 5.35 -12.67
C LYS A 64 -4.83 5.11 -11.18
N LEU A 65 -5.44 6.06 -10.45
CA LEU A 65 -5.83 5.89 -9.05
C LEU A 65 -6.73 4.65 -8.87
N MET A 66 -7.81 4.57 -9.65
CA MET A 66 -8.76 3.46 -9.56
C MET A 66 -8.11 2.11 -9.88
N SER A 67 -7.24 2.06 -10.89
CA SER A 67 -6.48 0.85 -11.23
C SER A 67 -5.60 0.38 -10.07
N ILE A 68 -4.90 1.30 -9.40
CA ILE A 68 -4.07 0.99 -8.24
C ILE A 68 -4.92 0.47 -7.07
N LEU A 69 -6.04 1.13 -6.76
CA LEU A 69 -6.94 0.72 -5.69
C LEU A 69 -7.52 -0.69 -5.91
N LEU A 70 -7.95 -0.99 -7.14
CA LEU A 70 -8.45 -2.31 -7.50
C LEU A 70 -7.36 -3.38 -7.36
N ARG A 71 -6.14 -3.10 -7.83
CA ARG A 71 -5.01 -4.01 -7.68
C ARG A 71 -4.66 -4.24 -6.21
N LEU A 72 -4.64 -3.20 -5.39
CA LEU A 72 -4.43 -3.33 -3.94
C LEU A 72 -5.48 -4.23 -3.30
N ALA A 73 -6.75 -4.07 -3.65
CA ALA A 73 -7.84 -4.90 -3.14
C ALA A 73 -7.64 -6.39 -3.51
N THR A 74 -7.29 -6.68 -4.76
CA THR A 74 -7.09 -8.07 -5.21
C THR A 74 -5.81 -8.70 -4.66
N SER A 75 -4.72 -7.93 -4.58
CA SER A 75 -3.45 -8.43 -4.05
C SER A 75 -3.49 -8.60 -2.52
N GLY A 76 -4.34 -7.85 -1.82
CA GLY A 76 -4.52 -7.89 -0.36
C GLY A 76 -4.88 -9.28 0.16
N GLU A 77 -5.68 -10.05 -0.58
CA GLU A 77 -6.01 -11.44 -0.20
C GLU A 77 -4.78 -12.34 -0.28
N ARG A 78 -4.01 -12.23 -1.35
CA ARG A 78 -2.80 -13.04 -1.58
C ARG A 78 -1.69 -12.70 -0.58
N MET A 79 -1.58 -11.45 -0.16
CA MET A 79 -0.59 -11.02 0.84
C MET A 79 -0.84 -11.66 2.22
N ARG A 80 -2.11 -11.89 2.60
CA ARG A 80 -2.46 -12.52 3.89
C ARG A 80 -1.93 -13.94 4.03
N ASP A 81 -1.94 -14.70 2.93
CA ASP A 81 -1.51 -16.10 2.91
C ASP A 81 -0.08 -16.31 2.39
N VAL A 82 0.70 -15.24 2.19
CA VAL A 82 2.02 -15.29 1.54
C VAL A 82 2.96 -16.30 2.17
N TRP A 83 2.88 -16.50 3.49
CA TRP A 83 3.72 -17.44 4.24
C TRP A 83 3.52 -18.90 3.81
N ARG A 84 2.31 -19.27 3.39
CA ARG A 84 1.92 -20.63 3.00
C ARG A 84 2.18 -20.94 1.54
N MET A 85 2.53 -19.93 0.72
CA MET A 85 2.72 -20.10 -0.71
C MET A 85 4.06 -20.78 -1.07
N PRO A 86 4.17 -21.46 -2.21
CA PRO A 86 5.45 -21.86 -2.79
C PRO A 86 6.41 -20.67 -3.00
N ALA A 87 7.72 -20.92 -3.02
CA ALA A 87 8.74 -19.87 -3.15
C ALA A 87 8.57 -19.00 -4.42
N GLU A 88 8.26 -19.62 -5.56
CA GLU A 88 8.02 -18.91 -6.82
C GLU A 88 6.77 -18.01 -6.76
N GLU A 89 5.72 -18.46 -6.08
CA GLU A 89 4.53 -17.64 -5.89
C GLU A 89 4.78 -16.46 -4.95
N LYS A 90 5.56 -16.66 -3.87
CA LYS A 90 6.03 -15.57 -3.01
C LYS A 90 6.77 -14.49 -3.82
N LYS A 91 7.64 -14.90 -4.76
CA LYS A 91 8.38 -13.97 -5.63
C LYS A 91 7.45 -13.19 -6.56
N LYS A 92 6.42 -13.84 -7.13
CA LYS A 92 5.41 -13.16 -7.96
C LYS A 92 4.62 -12.13 -7.15
N VAL A 93 4.14 -12.49 -5.96
CA VAL A 93 3.42 -11.56 -5.08
C VAL A 93 4.32 -10.38 -4.70
N ALA A 94 5.59 -10.63 -4.34
CA ALA A 94 6.53 -9.56 -4.03
C ALA A 94 6.74 -8.58 -5.20
N SER A 95 6.84 -9.10 -6.43
CA SER A 95 6.96 -8.26 -7.63
C SER A 95 5.69 -7.43 -7.88
N GLU A 96 4.52 -8.01 -7.67
CA GLU A 96 3.22 -7.35 -7.84
C GLU A 96 3.06 -6.20 -6.83
N VAL A 97 3.36 -6.45 -5.55
CA VAL A 97 3.33 -5.45 -4.48
C VAL A 97 4.31 -4.32 -4.76
N LYS A 98 5.52 -4.64 -5.22
CA LYS A 98 6.53 -3.63 -5.59
C LYS A 98 6.04 -2.74 -6.74
N SER A 99 5.46 -3.34 -7.79
CA SER A 99 4.90 -2.59 -8.92
C SER A 99 3.76 -1.66 -8.47
N ILE A 100 2.85 -2.14 -7.62
CA ILE A 100 1.76 -1.30 -7.09
C ILE A 100 2.32 -0.10 -6.31
N ALA A 101 3.35 -0.31 -5.48
CA ALA A 101 3.99 0.76 -4.72
C ALA A 101 4.70 1.78 -5.63
N GLU A 102 5.33 1.33 -6.71
CA GLU A 102 5.96 2.20 -7.72
C GLU A 102 4.92 3.03 -8.48
N ASP A 103 3.81 2.41 -8.89
CA ASP A 103 2.71 3.09 -9.57
C ASP A 103 2.05 4.14 -8.68
N LEU A 104 1.87 3.84 -7.38
CA LEU A 104 1.36 4.80 -6.40
C LEU A 104 2.31 5.98 -6.21
N LYS A 105 3.63 5.73 -6.08
CA LYS A 105 4.64 6.80 -6.02
C LYS A 105 4.63 7.67 -7.28
N SER A 106 4.48 7.06 -8.45
CA SER A 106 4.34 7.81 -9.70
C SER A 106 3.09 8.68 -9.68
N LEU A 107 1.93 8.12 -9.35
CA LEU A 107 0.67 8.86 -9.29
C LEU A 107 0.76 10.05 -8.33
N LEU A 108 1.34 9.88 -7.15
CA LEU A 108 1.51 10.98 -6.19
C LEU A 108 2.34 12.13 -6.79
N ARG A 109 3.44 11.83 -7.47
CA ARG A 109 4.24 12.85 -8.17
C ARG A 109 3.44 13.53 -9.29
N ASP A 110 2.68 12.76 -10.06
CA ASP A 110 1.88 13.29 -11.17
C ASP A 110 0.77 14.24 -10.64
N ILE A 111 0.13 13.88 -9.52
CA ILE A 111 -0.88 14.71 -8.83
C ILE A 111 -0.24 15.98 -8.27
N GLU A 112 0.94 15.90 -7.64
CA GLU A 112 1.65 17.06 -7.10
C GLU A 112 2.02 18.07 -8.20
N VAL A 113 2.39 17.59 -9.39
CA VAL A 113 2.66 18.45 -10.55
C VAL A 113 1.36 19.04 -11.10
N TYR A 114 0.28 18.25 -11.18
CA TYR A 114 -1.02 18.70 -11.68
C TYR A 114 -1.69 19.73 -10.76
N ALA A 115 -1.51 19.63 -9.45
CA ALA A 115 -2.13 20.51 -8.46
C ALA A 115 -1.37 21.84 -8.23
N ARG A 116 -0.22 22.05 -8.90
CA ARG A 116 0.54 23.31 -8.90
C ARG A 116 0.19 24.15 -10.11
#